data_AF-M5EZ03-F1
#
_entry.id   AF-M5EZ03-F1
#
_cell.length_a   1.000
_cell.length_b   1.000
_cell.length_c   1.000
_cell.angle_alpha   90.00
_cell.angle_beta   90.00
_cell.angle_gamma   90.00
#
_symmetry.space_group_name_H-M   'P 1'
#
loop_
_entity.id
_entity.type
_entity.pdbx_description
1 polymer ?
#
loop_
_entity_poly.entity_id
_entity_poly.type
_entity_poly.pdbx_seq_one_letter_code
_entity_poly.pdbx_strand_id
1 'polypeptide(L)'
;MARSLPRGKEAGRLIQFVRGRPKRTKRYRELLTITHKTLEYLNQAAAQLPLASGPAGELWQAVVCHYRLLIERSIAQTERRVLAGEAVPAGEKLVSLFELHAEIIVKGSRDVQYGHKINLTSGRSGLILDLVIEAGNPADSERLLPMLERHIAFYGEAPQQAAADGGYASRNNLRQAKELGISDMAFHKKTGLKIEDMVKSRWVYRKLRNFRAGISCLKRAYGLGRCTWRGLDHFKTYVWSSVVAYNLALFAHLSPT
;
A
#
# COMPACT_ATOMS: atom_id res chain seq x y z
N MET A 1 1.57 22.94 -33.70
CA MET A 1 2.92 22.34 -33.57
C MET A 1 2.98 21.46 -32.32
N ALA A 2 2.74 20.15 -32.43
CA ALA A 2 2.71 19.24 -31.29
C ALA A 2 3.65 18.05 -31.52
N ARG A 3 4.96 18.27 -31.38
CA ARG A 3 5.97 17.19 -31.37
C ARG A 3 7.19 17.58 -30.52
N SER A 4 7.14 17.37 -29.20
CA SER A 4 8.36 17.22 -28.36
C SER A 4 8.14 16.62 -26.95
N LEU A 5 7.05 15.90 -26.70
CA LEU A 5 6.85 15.11 -25.48
C LEU A 5 7.65 13.77 -25.33
N PRO A 6 8.66 13.38 -26.15
CA PRO A 6 9.48 12.20 -25.84
C PRO A 6 10.52 12.39 -24.71
N ARG A 7 10.98 13.63 -24.46
CA ARG A 7 12.20 13.86 -23.64
C ARG A 7 12.04 13.53 -22.15
N GLY A 8 10.87 13.78 -21.55
CA GLY A 8 10.66 13.57 -20.11
C GLY A 8 10.61 12.09 -19.70
N LYS A 9 9.90 11.25 -20.48
CA LYS A 9 9.81 9.81 -20.22
C LYS A 9 11.16 9.12 -20.37
N GLU A 10 11.93 9.51 -21.39
CA GLU A 10 13.27 8.97 -21.63
C GLU A 10 14.25 9.38 -20.52
N ALA A 11 14.29 10.66 -20.14
CA ALA A 11 15.10 11.16 -19.04
C ALA A 11 14.78 10.44 -17.71
N GLY A 12 13.48 10.22 -17.42
CA GLY A 12 13.04 9.47 -16.26
C GLY A 12 13.48 7.99 -16.26
N ARG A 13 13.41 7.31 -17.41
CA ARG A 13 13.88 5.91 -17.52
C ARG A 13 15.37 5.79 -17.26
N LEU A 14 16.18 6.70 -17.79
CA LEU A 14 17.63 6.68 -17.61
C LEU A 14 18.05 6.75 -16.13
N ILE A 15 17.28 7.43 -15.28
CA ILE A 15 17.55 7.51 -13.84
C ILE A 15 17.53 6.13 -13.16
N GLN A 16 16.64 5.21 -13.61
CA GLN A 16 16.47 3.89 -13.00
C GLN A 16 17.73 3.02 -13.13
N PHE A 17 18.47 3.18 -14.23
CA PHE A 17 19.65 2.36 -14.55
C PHE A 17 20.97 3.00 -14.09
N VAL A 18 20.94 4.25 -13.61
CA VAL A 18 22.15 4.97 -13.19
C VAL A 18 22.60 4.59 -11.78
N ARG A 19 23.85 4.13 -11.71
CA ARG A 19 24.57 3.87 -10.46
C ARG A 19 25.46 5.06 -10.09
N GLY A 20 25.59 5.31 -8.78
CA GLY A 20 26.40 6.39 -8.23
C GLY A 20 25.65 7.72 -8.10
N ARG A 21 25.79 8.36 -6.94
CA ARG A 21 25.11 9.62 -6.59
C ARG A 21 25.40 10.75 -7.61
N PRO A 22 26.65 11.02 -8.03
CA PRO A 22 26.94 12.16 -8.92
C PRO A 22 26.24 12.04 -10.29
N LYS A 23 26.32 10.85 -10.91
CA LYS A 23 25.66 10.58 -12.20
C LYS A 23 24.14 10.68 -12.08
N ARG A 24 23.57 10.19 -10.98
CA ARG A 24 22.13 10.27 -10.69
C ARG A 24 21.68 11.72 -10.53
N THR A 25 22.40 12.51 -9.73
CA THR A 25 22.13 13.94 -9.53
C THR A 25 22.14 14.71 -10.85
N LYS A 26 23.09 14.44 -11.75
CA LYS A 26 23.11 15.05 -13.10
C LYS A 26 21.82 14.78 -13.88
N ARG A 27 21.36 13.51 -13.91
CA ARG A 27 20.12 13.14 -14.62
C ARG A 27 18.87 13.75 -13.98
N TYR A 28 18.82 13.85 -12.66
CA TYR A 28 17.72 14.54 -11.98
C TYR A 28 17.69 16.04 -12.30
N ARG A 29 18.84 16.71 -12.43
CA ARG A 29 18.88 18.11 -12.90
C ARG A 29 18.32 18.25 -14.30
N GLU A 30 18.69 17.36 -15.23
CA GLU A 30 18.12 17.34 -16.60
C GLU A 30 16.59 17.19 -16.58
N LEU A 31 16.07 16.27 -15.75
CA LEU A 31 14.63 16.06 -15.59
C LEU A 31 13.93 17.25 -14.93
N LEU A 32 14.53 17.87 -13.91
CA LEU A 32 14.00 19.08 -13.28
C LEU A 32 13.91 20.23 -14.29
N THR A 33 14.93 20.47 -15.11
CA THR A 33 14.88 21.48 -16.18
C THR A 33 13.69 21.26 -17.12
N ILE A 34 13.42 20.02 -17.54
CA ILE A 34 12.26 19.69 -18.38
C ILE A 34 10.94 19.95 -17.62
N THR A 35 10.90 19.60 -16.33
CA THR A 35 9.71 19.76 -15.50
C THR A 35 9.38 21.23 -15.28
N HIS A 36 10.37 22.08 -14.99
CA HIS A 36 10.20 23.53 -14.89
C HIS A 36 9.67 24.15 -16.18
N LYS A 37 10.24 23.79 -17.34
CA LYS A 37 9.75 24.27 -18.65
C LYS A 37 8.30 23.84 -18.91
N THR A 38 7.93 22.64 -18.46
CA THR A 38 6.55 22.14 -18.59
C THR A 38 5.60 22.94 -17.70
N LEU A 39 6.01 23.24 -16.46
CA LEU A 39 5.25 24.07 -15.53
C LEU A 39 5.09 25.50 -16.03
N GLU A 40 6.15 26.10 -16.59
CA GLU A 40 6.10 27.44 -17.18
C GLU A 40 5.16 27.48 -18.38
N TYR A 41 5.24 26.49 -19.27
CA TYR A 41 4.31 26.36 -20.39
C TYR A 41 2.86 26.22 -19.92
N LEU A 42 2.60 25.42 -18.88
CA LEU A 42 1.28 25.30 -18.26
C LEU A 42 0.77 26.65 -17.74
N ASN A 43 1.64 27.43 -17.06
CA ASN A 43 1.28 28.75 -16.54
C ASN A 43 0.98 29.75 -17.66
N GLN A 44 1.76 29.74 -18.75
CA GLN A 44 1.51 30.58 -19.92
C GLN A 44 0.18 30.22 -20.59
N ALA A 45 -0.10 28.93 -20.77
CA ALA A 45 -1.36 28.45 -21.32
C ALA A 45 -2.56 28.84 -20.42
N ALA A 46 -2.39 28.76 -19.09
CA ALA A 46 -3.39 29.19 -18.11
C ALA A 46 -3.66 30.69 -18.13
N ALA A 47 -2.64 31.52 -18.41
CA ALA A 47 -2.81 32.97 -18.55
C ALA A 47 -3.44 33.36 -19.89
N GLN A 48 -3.23 32.57 -20.95
CA GLN A 48 -3.71 32.86 -22.30
C GLN A 48 -5.11 32.30 -22.59
N LEU A 49 -5.56 31.28 -21.87
CA LEU A 49 -6.95 30.85 -21.99
C LEU A 49 -7.83 32.00 -21.47
N PRO A 50 -8.71 32.58 -22.31
CA PRO A 50 -9.76 33.46 -21.81
C PRO A 50 -10.45 32.69 -20.70
N LEU A 51 -10.78 33.33 -19.57
CA LEU A 51 -11.72 32.78 -18.58
C LEU A 51 -12.98 32.38 -19.36
N ALA A 52 -13.03 31.12 -19.81
CA ALA A 52 -14.14 30.61 -20.58
C ALA A 52 -15.29 30.67 -19.59
N SER A 53 -16.14 31.69 -19.78
CA SER A 53 -17.24 31.98 -18.87
C SER A 53 -18.19 30.79 -18.98
N GLY A 54 -18.20 29.95 -17.95
CA GLY A 54 -19.01 28.76 -17.89
C GLY A 54 -18.31 27.56 -17.23
N PRO A 55 -19.07 26.50 -16.93
CA PRO A 55 -18.62 25.39 -16.08
C PRO A 55 -17.37 24.65 -16.58
N ALA A 56 -17.17 24.58 -17.91
CA ALA A 56 -16.01 23.92 -18.50
C ALA A 56 -14.69 24.69 -18.24
N GLY A 57 -14.74 26.02 -18.24
CA GLY A 57 -13.58 26.87 -17.94
C GLY A 57 -13.19 26.77 -16.46
N GLU A 58 -14.18 26.82 -15.56
CA GLU A 58 -13.99 26.64 -14.12
C GLU A 58 -13.40 25.27 -13.79
N LEU A 59 -13.93 24.19 -14.39
CA LEU A 59 -13.39 22.85 -14.22
C LEU A 59 -11.94 22.74 -14.69
N TRP A 60 -11.65 23.31 -15.87
CA TRP A 60 -10.29 23.31 -16.40
C TRP A 60 -9.32 24.07 -15.48
N GLN A 61 -9.71 25.25 -15.00
CA GLN A 61 -8.92 26.03 -14.05
C GLN A 61 -8.68 25.27 -12.75
N ALA A 62 -9.71 24.63 -12.19
CA ALA A 62 -9.58 23.80 -11.00
C ALA A 62 -8.57 22.66 -11.20
N VAL A 63 -8.65 21.96 -12.34
CA VAL A 63 -7.71 20.88 -12.72
C VAL A 63 -6.28 21.42 -12.87
N VAL A 64 -6.10 22.55 -13.55
CA VAL A 64 -4.78 23.17 -13.74
C VAL A 64 -4.20 23.62 -12.41
N CYS A 65 -4.97 24.33 -11.58
CA CYS A 65 -4.54 24.74 -10.24
C CYS A 65 -4.12 23.53 -9.39
N HIS A 66 -4.91 22.46 -9.39
CA HIS A 66 -4.60 21.23 -8.68
C HIS A 66 -3.25 20.63 -9.13
N TYR A 67 -3.08 20.39 -10.43
CA TYR A 67 -1.84 19.78 -10.94
C TYR A 67 -0.63 20.69 -10.84
N ARG A 68 -0.81 22.02 -10.96
CA ARG A 68 0.27 22.99 -10.77
C ARG A 68 0.91 22.83 -9.39
N LEU A 69 0.09 22.85 -8.34
CA LEU A 69 0.54 22.67 -6.95
C LEU A 69 1.26 21.33 -6.74
N LEU A 70 0.78 20.25 -7.37
CA LEU A 70 1.42 18.94 -7.29
C LEU A 70 2.77 18.90 -8.01
N ILE A 71 2.88 19.54 -9.17
CA ILE A 71 4.14 19.63 -9.93
C ILE A 71 5.16 20.44 -9.13
N GLU A 72 4.77 21.60 -8.58
CA GLU A 72 5.62 22.42 -7.71
C GLU A 72 6.11 21.62 -6.49
N ARG A 73 5.21 20.91 -5.80
CA ARG A 73 5.58 20.01 -4.70
C ARG A 73 6.55 18.93 -5.15
N SER A 74 6.36 18.34 -6.33
CA SER A 74 7.24 17.28 -6.85
C SER A 74 8.65 17.80 -7.17
N ILE A 75 8.77 19.03 -7.67
CA ILE A 75 10.03 19.74 -7.90
C ILE A 75 10.73 19.97 -6.57
N ALA A 76 10.08 20.66 -5.63
CA ALA A 76 10.65 20.98 -4.32
C ALA A 76 11.10 19.72 -3.55
N GLN A 77 10.28 18.68 -3.56
CA GLN A 77 10.63 17.38 -2.97
C GLN A 77 11.89 16.78 -3.63
N THR A 78 12.00 16.86 -4.95
CA THR A 78 13.13 16.30 -5.69
C THR A 78 14.42 17.08 -5.41
N GLU A 79 14.34 18.41 -5.38
CA GLU A 79 15.48 19.27 -5.06
C GLU A 79 16.02 18.99 -3.65
N ARG A 80 15.14 19.01 -2.64
CA ARG A 80 15.50 18.68 -1.26
C ARG A 80 16.16 17.30 -1.16
N ARG A 81 15.52 16.28 -1.73
CA ARG A 81 15.93 14.89 -1.52
C ARG A 81 17.14 14.47 -2.36
N VAL A 82 17.26 14.97 -3.59
CA VAL A 82 18.30 14.52 -4.54
C VAL A 82 19.46 15.51 -4.64
N LEU A 83 19.18 16.81 -4.63
CA LEU A 83 20.20 17.84 -4.80
C LEU A 83 20.79 18.23 -3.43
N ALA A 84 19.96 18.56 -2.45
CA ALA A 84 20.40 18.91 -1.10
C ALA A 84 20.71 17.68 -0.23
N GLY A 85 20.14 16.51 -0.57
CA GLY A 85 20.37 15.25 0.16
C GLY A 85 19.60 15.14 1.48
N GLU A 86 18.54 15.94 1.64
CA GLU A 86 17.67 15.89 2.82
C GLU A 86 16.85 14.60 2.88
N ALA A 87 16.61 14.13 4.11
CA ALA A 87 15.68 13.04 4.35
C ALA A 87 14.24 13.57 4.39
N VAL A 88 13.39 13.10 3.46
CA VAL A 88 11.94 13.33 3.50
C VAL A 88 11.29 12.04 4.04
N PRO A 89 10.41 12.12 5.06
CA PRO A 89 9.65 10.97 5.55
C PRO A 89 8.86 10.27 4.44
N ALA A 90 8.62 8.96 4.57
CA ALA A 90 7.92 8.20 3.53
C ALA A 90 6.47 8.65 3.32
N GLY A 91 5.75 8.98 4.39
CA GLY A 91 4.36 9.44 4.33
C GLY A 91 4.18 10.84 3.73
N GLU A 92 5.24 11.66 3.70
CA GLU A 92 5.19 13.00 3.10
C GLU A 92 5.51 13.00 1.60
N LYS A 93 5.99 11.86 1.07
CA LYS A 93 6.43 11.79 -0.32
C LYS A 93 5.25 11.71 -1.27
N LEU A 94 5.20 12.66 -2.19
CA LEU A 94 4.40 12.56 -3.40
C LEU A 94 5.06 11.56 -4.35
N VAL A 95 4.40 10.44 -4.61
CA VAL A 95 4.89 9.35 -5.46
C VAL A 95 4.12 9.18 -6.77
N SER A 96 2.92 9.76 -6.86
CA SER A 96 2.10 9.79 -8.06
C SER A 96 1.34 11.10 -8.12
N LEU A 97 1.27 11.71 -9.30
CA LEU A 97 0.42 12.88 -9.54
C LEU A 97 -1.06 12.49 -9.71
N PHE A 98 -1.34 11.25 -10.08
CA PHE A 98 -2.69 10.78 -10.41
C PHE A 98 -3.32 9.94 -9.29
N GLU A 99 -2.49 9.33 -8.44
CA GLU A 99 -2.90 8.48 -7.34
C GLU A 99 -2.30 9.04 -6.05
N LEU A 100 -2.80 10.18 -5.59
CA LEU A 100 -2.26 10.91 -4.42
C LEU A 100 -2.28 10.10 -3.13
N HIS A 101 -3.19 9.14 -3.05
CA HIS A 101 -3.34 8.22 -1.93
C HIS A 101 -2.31 7.08 -1.95
N ALA A 102 -1.55 6.89 -3.04
CA ALA A 102 -0.59 5.79 -3.12
C ALA A 102 0.57 6.01 -2.13
N GLU A 103 0.84 5.00 -1.31
CA GLU A 103 1.87 5.08 -0.28
C GLU A 103 3.09 4.22 -0.64
N ILE A 104 4.23 4.55 -0.04
CA ILE A 104 5.47 3.77 -0.20
C ILE A 104 5.44 2.59 0.76
N ILE A 105 5.41 1.39 0.18
CA ILE A 105 5.48 0.14 0.91
C ILE A 105 6.88 -0.45 0.72
N VAL A 106 7.71 -0.35 1.77
CA VAL A 106 9.04 -0.95 1.80
C VAL A 106 8.96 -2.30 2.49
N LYS A 107 9.31 -3.38 1.80
CA LYS A 107 9.31 -4.74 2.35
C LYS A 107 10.73 -5.28 2.51
N GLY A 108 11.43 -4.81 3.56
CA GLY A 108 12.80 -5.24 3.85
C GLY A 108 13.75 -4.96 2.67
N SER A 109 14.47 -5.99 2.20
CA SER A 109 15.41 -5.91 1.07
C SER A 109 14.77 -6.02 -0.32
N ARG A 110 13.44 -6.10 -0.41
CA ARG A 110 12.72 -6.23 -1.69
C ARG A 110 12.53 -4.88 -2.36
N ASP A 111 12.13 -4.93 -3.63
CA ASP A 111 11.73 -3.74 -4.38
C ASP A 111 10.63 -2.96 -3.66
N VAL A 112 10.71 -1.64 -3.77
CA VAL A 112 9.71 -0.71 -3.25
C VAL A 112 8.41 -0.91 -4.02
N GLN A 113 7.31 -1.10 -3.28
CA GLN A 113 5.96 -1.19 -3.81
C GLN A 113 5.18 0.08 -3.52
N TYR A 114 4.15 0.34 -4.33
CA TYR A 114 3.28 1.51 -4.17
C TYR A 114 1.82 1.07 -4.12
N GLY A 115 1.05 1.66 -3.23
CA GLY A 115 -0.37 1.34 -3.03
C GLY A 115 -0.74 1.41 -1.56
N HIS A 116 -1.72 0.60 -1.15
CA HIS A 116 -2.10 0.46 0.26
C HIS A 116 -1.73 -0.89 0.82
N LYS A 117 -1.37 -0.89 2.09
CA LYS A 117 -1.25 -2.11 2.86
C LYS A 117 -2.63 -2.65 3.19
N ILE A 118 -2.78 -3.96 3.14
CA ILE A 118 -4.02 -4.65 3.45
C ILE A 118 -3.77 -5.71 4.52
N ASN A 119 -4.70 -5.83 5.45
CA ASN A 119 -4.73 -6.88 6.47
C ASN A 119 -5.97 -7.74 6.26
N LEU A 120 -5.79 -9.05 6.35
CA LEU A 120 -6.82 -10.04 6.08
C LEU A 120 -6.89 -11.01 7.26
N THR A 121 -8.10 -11.38 7.67
CA THR A 121 -8.32 -12.54 8.55
C THR A 121 -9.03 -13.63 7.78
N SER A 122 -8.71 -14.89 8.11
CA SER A 122 -9.33 -16.05 7.49
C SER A 122 -9.59 -17.12 8.54
N GLY A 123 -10.71 -17.83 8.40
CA GLY A 123 -11.11 -18.90 9.31
C GLY A 123 -10.78 -20.31 8.80
N ARG A 124 -11.19 -21.33 9.57
CA ARG A 124 -11.01 -22.75 9.21
C ARG A 124 -11.62 -23.13 7.86
N SER A 125 -12.72 -22.48 7.46
CA SER A 125 -13.37 -22.67 6.17
C SER A 125 -12.52 -22.19 4.99
N GLY A 126 -11.45 -21.43 5.23
CA GLY A 126 -10.68 -20.76 4.19
C GLY A 126 -11.30 -19.44 3.72
N LEU A 127 -12.52 -19.11 4.17
CA LEU A 127 -13.14 -17.81 3.91
C LEU A 127 -12.30 -16.69 4.51
N ILE A 128 -12.23 -15.59 3.79
CA ILE A 128 -11.78 -14.31 4.33
C ILE A 128 -12.93 -13.73 5.15
N LEU A 129 -12.67 -13.47 6.43
CA LEU A 129 -13.68 -13.02 7.39
C LEU A 129 -13.67 -11.50 7.57
N ASP A 130 -12.50 -10.88 7.44
CA ASP A 130 -12.34 -9.43 7.50
C ASP A 130 -11.19 -8.98 6.59
N LEU A 131 -11.32 -7.75 6.09
CA LEU A 131 -10.34 -7.06 5.27
C LEU A 131 -10.27 -5.61 5.75
N VAL A 132 -9.05 -5.17 6.07
CA VAL A 132 -8.75 -3.77 6.37
C VAL A 132 -7.77 -3.25 5.33
N ILE A 133 -8.13 -2.14 4.71
CA ILE A 133 -7.25 -1.36 3.85
C ILE A 133 -6.68 -0.23 4.72
N GLU A 134 -5.39 -0.30 4.99
CA GLU A 134 -4.73 0.63 5.90
C GLU A 134 -4.51 1.98 5.23
N ALA A 135 -4.64 3.03 6.05
CA ALA A 135 -4.09 4.33 5.75
C ALA A 135 -2.62 4.36 6.21
N GLY A 136 -1.73 4.82 5.34
CA GLY A 136 -0.30 4.76 5.54
C GLY A 136 0.26 3.33 5.45
N ASN A 137 1.54 3.23 5.81
CA ASN A 137 2.25 1.96 5.91
C ASN A 137 2.57 1.67 7.39
N PRO A 138 1.56 1.36 8.23
CA PRO A 138 1.77 1.02 9.64
C PRO A 138 2.61 -0.27 9.74
N ALA A 139 3.31 -0.47 10.86
CA ALA A 139 4.08 -1.69 11.04
C ALA A 139 3.14 -2.90 11.15
N ASP A 140 3.53 -4.08 10.64
CA ASP A 140 2.73 -5.31 10.81
C ASP A 140 2.41 -5.58 12.29
N SER A 141 3.40 -5.35 13.17
CA SER A 141 3.23 -5.50 14.63
C SER A 141 2.14 -4.60 15.21
N GLU A 142 1.89 -3.42 14.65
CA GLU A 142 0.87 -2.48 15.13
C GLU A 142 -0.54 -2.88 14.69
N ARG A 143 -0.69 -3.90 13.83
CA ARG A 143 -1.96 -4.30 13.23
C ARG A 143 -2.54 -5.58 13.82
N LEU A 144 -1.79 -6.32 14.66
CA LEU A 144 -2.30 -7.55 15.25
C LEU A 144 -3.53 -7.30 16.14
N LEU A 145 -3.37 -6.43 17.14
CA LEU A 145 -4.42 -6.19 18.14
C LEU A 145 -5.67 -5.56 17.51
N PRO A 146 -5.57 -4.53 16.64
CA PRO A 146 -6.74 -4.02 15.94
C PRO A 146 -7.53 -5.10 15.18
N MET A 147 -6.84 -6.05 14.54
CA MET A 147 -7.53 -7.15 13.84
C MET A 147 -8.20 -8.14 14.80
N LEU A 148 -7.61 -8.40 15.96
CA LEU A 148 -8.21 -9.27 17.00
C LEU A 148 -9.42 -8.59 17.66
N GLU A 149 -9.31 -7.32 18.00
CA GLU A 149 -10.41 -6.52 18.57
C GLU A 149 -11.58 -6.42 17.59
N ARG A 150 -11.31 -6.20 16.30
CA ARG A 150 -12.34 -6.24 15.25
C ARG A 150 -13.02 -7.59 15.15
N HIS A 151 -12.27 -8.68 15.22
CA HIS A 151 -12.85 -10.02 15.26
C HIS A 151 -13.79 -10.18 16.46
N ILE A 152 -13.35 -9.80 17.66
CA ILE A 152 -14.18 -9.86 18.88
C ILE A 152 -15.42 -8.99 18.73
N ALA A 153 -15.30 -7.80 18.15
CA ALA A 153 -16.44 -6.91 17.89
C ALA A 153 -17.46 -7.52 16.92
N PHE A 154 -17.01 -8.28 15.91
CA PHE A 154 -17.91 -8.92 14.95
C PHE A 154 -18.55 -10.22 15.46
N TYR A 155 -17.83 -11.00 16.27
CA TYR A 155 -18.25 -12.35 16.66
C TYR A 155 -18.61 -12.49 18.15
N GLY A 156 -18.39 -11.45 18.96
CA GLY A 156 -18.72 -11.40 20.38
C GLY A 156 -17.71 -12.09 21.30
N GLU A 157 -16.75 -12.84 20.75
CA GLU A 157 -15.75 -13.58 21.51
C GLU A 157 -14.38 -13.61 20.83
N ALA A 158 -13.34 -13.87 21.62
CA ALA A 158 -11.99 -14.05 21.12
C ALA A 158 -11.81 -15.43 20.49
N PRO A 159 -11.01 -15.55 19.41
CA PRO A 159 -10.75 -16.85 18.83
C PRO A 159 -9.91 -17.70 19.80
N GLN A 160 -10.30 -18.95 20.01
CA GLN A 160 -9.53 -19.87 20.85
C GLN A 160 -8.08 -20.03 20.36
N GLN A 161 -7.89 -20.07 19.04
CA GLN A 161 -6.59 -20.21 18.40
C GLN A 161 -6.44 -19.19 17.27
N ALA A 162 -5.32 -18.49 17.24
CA ALA A 162 -4.98 -17.54 16.19
C ALA A 162 -3.54 -17.74 15.71
N ALA A 163 -3.32 -17.44 14.43
CA ALA A 163 -2.00 -17.52 13.81
C ALA A 163 -1.74 -16.25 13.00
N ALA A 164 -0.52 -15.72 13.10
CA ALA A 164 -0.11 -14.55 12.33
C ALA A 164 1.29 -14.71 11.73
N ASP A 165 1.55 -13.96 10.65
CA ASP A 165 2.87 -13.90 10.03
C ASP A 165 3.92 -13.34 10.99
N GLY A 166 5.19 -13.61 10.69
CA GLY A 166 6.30 -13.17 11.54
C GLY A 166 6.45 -11.66 11.72
N GLY A 167 5.87 -10.84 10.84
CA GLY A 167 5.87 -9.38 10.98
C GLY A 167 5.02 -8.88 12.15
N TYR A 168 4.03 -9.66 12.57
CA TYR A 168 3.15 -9.35 13.70
C TYR A 168 3.76 -9.75 15.04
N ALA A 169 4.88 -10.49 15.05
CA ALA A 169 5.42 -11.09 16.25
C ALA A 169 6.12 -10.06 17.13
N SER A 170 5.63 -9.89 18.36
CA SER A 170 6.33 -9.16 19.43
C SER A 170 5.93 -9.73 20.80
N ARG A 171 6.76 -9.53 21.83
CA ARG A 171 6.42 -9.93 23.22
C ARG A 171 5.16 -9.23 23.71
N ASN A 172 5.04 -7.93 23.39
CA ASN A 172 3.88 -7.13 23.76
C ASN A 172 2.60 -7.64 23.09
N ASN A 173 2.68 -7.99 21.81
CA ASN A 173 1.56 -8.53 21.03
C ASN A 173 1.11 -9.89 21.55
N LEU A 174 2.06 -10.78 21.91
CA LEU A 174 1.71 -12.06 22.50
C LEU A 174 0.98 -11.88 23.83
N ARG A 175 1.53 -11.02 24.72
CA ARG A 175 0.92 -10.74 26.02
C ARG A 175 -0.50 -10.19 25.88
N GLN A 176 -0.69 -9.14 25.07
CA GLN A 176 -2.00 -8.52 24.90
C GLN A 176 -3.00 -9.45 24.20
N ALA A 177 -2.56 -10.27 23.24
CA ALA A 177 -3.44 -11.28 22.64
C ALA A 177 -3.93 -12.30 23.69
N LYS A 178 -3.09 -12.69 24.65
CA LYS A 178 -3.49 -13.57 25.75
C LYS A 178 -4.46 -12.89 26.71
N GLU A 179 -4.24 -11.61 27.01
CA GLU A 179 -5.14 -10.78 27.83
C GLU A 179 -6.53 -10.61 27.16
N LEU A 180 -6.58 -10.57 25.82
CA LEU A 180 -7.83 -10.58 25.05
C LEU A 180 -8.54 -11.94 25.03
N GLY A 181 -7.98 -12.99 25.65
CA GLY A 181 -8.61 -14.31 25.76
C GLY A 181 -8.18 -15.34 24.69
N ILE A 182 -7.20 -15.03 23.83
CA ILE A 182 -6.70 -15.99 22.85
C ILE A 182 -5.81 -17.03 23.55
N SER A 183 -6.27 -18.28 23.58
CA SER A 183 -5.56 -19.37 24.28
C SER A 183 -4.28 -19.81 23.57
N ASP A 184 -4.32 -19.98 22.25
CA ASP A 184 -3.18 -20.40 21.43
C ASP A 184 -2.87 -19.35 20.36
N MET A 185 -1.82 -18.52 20.57
CA MET A 185 -1.41 -17.48 19.63
C MET A 185 -0.06 -17.81 19.01
N ALA A 186 -0.06 -18.25 17.76
CA ALA A 186 1.15 -18.66 17.05
C ALA A 186 1.65 -17.58 16.07
N PHE A 187 2.95 -17.30 16.10
CA PHE A 187 3.61 -16.51 15.06
C PHE A 187 4.49 -17.39 14.19
N HIS A 188 4.46 -17.18 12.86
CA HIS A 188 5.28 -17.97 11.94
C HIS A 188 6.80 -17.79 12.17
N LYS A 189 7.22 -16.62 12.66
CA LYS A 189 8.59 -16.36 13.15
C LYS A 189 8.55 -16.16 14.65
N LYS A 190 9.52 -16.74 15.35
CA LYS A 190 9.59 -16.70 16.81
C LYS A 190 10.01 -15.33 17.35
N THR A 191 10.93 -14.61 16.69
CA THR A 191 11.40 -13.26 17.11
C THR A 191 11.72 -13.19 18.62
N GLY A 192 12.43 -14.20 19.14
CA GLY A 192 12.79 -14.28 20.57
C GLY A 192 11.67 -14.75 21.52
N LEU A 193 10.54 -15.23 21.00
CA LEU A 193 9.45 -15.88 21.74
C LEU A 193 9.68 -17.39 21.84
N LYS A 194 9.35 -17.98 22.99
CA LYS A 194 9.33 -19.43 23.19
C LYS A 194 8.02 -20.01 22.65
N ILE A 195 8.04 -21.26 22.20
CA ILE A 195 6.81 -21.91 21.68
C ILE A 195 5.82 -22.13 22.81
N GLU A 196 6.36 -22.42 24.00
CA GLU A 196 5.65 -22.68 25.23
C GLU A 196 4.84 -21.46 25.70
N ASP A 197 5.30 -20.24 25.40
CA ASP A 197 4.56 -19.00 25.68
C ASP A 197 3.43 -18.76 24.65
N MET A 198 3.63 -19.24 23.42
CA MET A 198 2.70 -19.03 22.30
C MET A 198 1.49 -19.96 22.37
N VAL A 199 1.73 -21.26 22.55
CA VAL A 199 0.69 -22.29 22.43
C VAL A 199 0.92 -23.45 23.40
N LYS A 200 -0.15 -24.20 23.67
CA LYS A 200 -0.14 -25.32 24.62
C LYS A 200 0.72 -26.53 24.23
N SER A 201 1.03 -26.72 22.95
CA SER A 201 1.88 -27.84 22.51
C SER A 201 2.58 -27.58 21.17
N ARG A 202 3.70 -28.29 20.94
CA ARG A 202 4.41 -28.27 19.66
C ARG A 202 3.54 -28.73 18.49
N TRP A 203 2.60 -29.64 18.73
CA TRP A 203 1.65 -30.08 17.71
C TRP A 203 0.71 -28.94 17.30
N VAL A 204 0.16 -28.19 18.26
CA VAL A 204 -0.69 -27.02 17.99
C VAL A 204 0.10 -25.94 17.26
N TYR A 205 1.34 -25.68 17.68
CA TYR A 205 2.22 -24.74 17.00
C TYR A 205 2.39 -25.09 15.52
N ARG A 206 2.67 -26.37 15.22
CA ARG A 206 2.84 -26.84 13.85
C ARG A 206 1.55 -26.73 13.05
N LYS A 207 0.40 -27.06 13.64
CA LYS A 207 -0.92 -26.92 13.00
C LYS A 207 -1.20 -25.46 12.62
N LEU A 208 -1.05 -24.53 13.56
CA LEU A 208 -1.31 -23.10 13.35
C LEU A 208 -0.29 -22.47 12.38
N ARG A 209 0.99 -22.85 12.47
CA ARG A 209 2.02 -22.37 11.55
C ARG A 209 1.80 -22.83 10.10
N ASN A 210 1.24 -24.02 9.91
CA ASN A 210 0.97 -24.57 8.59
C ASN A 210 -0.35 -24.08 7.98
N PHE A 211 -1.19 -23.40 8.77
CA PHE A 211 -2.42 -22.79 8.27
C PHE A 211 -2.10 -21.71 7.22
N ARG A 212 -2.84 -21.72 6.11
CA ARG A 212 -2.63 -20.81 4.98
C ARG A 212 -3.86 -19.92 4.80
N ALA A 213 -3.69 -18.62 4.93
CA ALA A 213 -4.76 -17.63 4.83
C ALA A 213 -5.24 -17.30 3.39
N GLY A 214 -5.01 -18.18 2.40
CA GLY A 214 -5.48 -17.96 1.02
C GLY A 214 -4.84 -16.80 0.23
N ILE A 215 -4.01 -15.95 0.85
CA ILE A 215 -3.44 -14.71 0.26
C ILE A 215 -2.76 -14.93 -1.11
N SER A 216 -2.05 -16.05 -1.29
CA SER A 216 -1.41 -16.38 -2.57
C SER A 216 -2.45 -16.57 -3.69
N CYS A 217 -3.57 -17.23 -3.39
CA CYS A 217 -4.66 -17.43 -4.33
C CYS A 217 -5.30 -16.10 -4.72
N LEU A 218 -5.61 -15.25 -3.74
CA LEU A 218 -6.14 -13.89 -3.99
C LEU A 218 -5.27 -13.10 -4.98
N LYS A 219 -3.95 -13.16 -4.82
CA LYS A 219 -3.02 -12.44 -5.71
C LYS A 219 -2.95 -13.01 -7.13
N ARG A 220 -2.96 -14.34 -7.26
CA ARG A 220 -2.70 -15.02 -8.54
C ARG A 220 -3.96 -15.20 -9.38
N ALA A 221 -5.11 -15.41 -8.75
CA ALA A 221 -6.36 -15.75 -9.43
C ALA A 221 -7.44 -14.65 -9.32
N TYR A 222 -7.39 -13.79 -8.31
CA TYR A 222 -8.46 -12.82 -8.02
C TYR A 222 -8.02 -11.36 -8.13
N GLY A 223 -6.88 -11.09 -8.79
CA GLY A 223 -6.46 -9.72 -9.12
C GLY A 223 -5.74 -8.94 -8.02
N LEU A 224 -5.63 -9.48 -6.80
CA LEU A 224 -5.04 -8.78 -5.65
C LEU A 224 -3.52 -8.53 -5.75
N GLY A 225 -2.90 -8.92 -6.87
CA GLY A 225 -1.49 -8.67 -7.16
C GLY A 225 -1.20 -7.22 -7.59
N ARG A 226 -2.14 -6.59 -8.33
CA ARG A 226 -2.02 -5.20 -8.79
C ARG A 226 -3.39 -4.64 -9.13
N CYS A 227 -3.79 -3.57 -8.45
CA CYS A 227 -4.99 -2.82 -8.79
C CYS A 227 -4.78 -2.04 -10.10
N THR A 228 -5.76 -2.11 -11.00
CA THR A 228 -5.78 -1.34 -12.27
C THR A 228 -6.79 -0.20 -12.24
N TRP A 229 -7.61 -0.10 -11.19
CA TRP A 229 -8.63 0.92 -11.03
C TRP A 229 -8.03 2.17 -10.40
N ARG A 230 -8.44 3.34 -10.88
CA ARG A 230 -7.88 4.64 -10.49
C ARG A 230 -8.69 5.29 -9.38
N GLY A 231 -8.02 5.91 -8.41
CA GLY A 231 -8.65 6.56 -7.28
C GLY A 231 -8.88 5.62 -6.09
N LEU A 232 -8.88 6.22 -4.90
CA LEU A 232 -8.91 5.48 -3.64
C LEU A 232 -10.18 4.65 -3.46
N ASP A 233 -11.34 5.22 -3.80
CA ASP A 233 -12.60 4.51 -3.63
C ASP A 233 -12.69 3.30 -4.57
N HIS A 234 -12.24 3.46 -5.82
CA HIS A 234 -12.16 2.34 -6.73
C HIS A 234 -11.09 1.32 -6.31
N PHE A 235 -9.97 1.74 -5.73
CA PHE A 235 -9.02 0.81 -5.13
C PHE A 235 -9.68 -0.01 -4.02
N LYS A 236 -10.44 0.63 -3.13
CA LYS A 236 -11.19 -0.07 -2.07
C LYS A 236 -12.19 -1.06 -2.67
N THR A 237 -13.00 -0.62 -3.64
CA THR A 237 -13.97 -1.48 -4.33
C THR A 237 -13.28 -2.65 -5.04
N TYR A 238 -12.11 -2.44 -5.65
CA TYR A 238 -11.34 -3.49 -6.31
C TYR A 238 -10.92 -4.58 -5.32
N VAL A 239 -10.29 -4.18 -4.20
CA VAL A 239 -9.80 -5.13 -3.19
C VAL A 239 -10.97 -5.90 -2.56
N TRP A 240 -12.07 -5.22 -2.22
CA TRP A 240 -13.28 -5.88 -1.70
C TRP A 240 -13.91 -6.83 -2.71
N SER A 241 -14.04 -6.43 -3.98
CA SER A 241 -14.55 -7.29 -5.05
C SER A 241 -13.73 -8.56 -5.22
N SER A 242 -12.39 -8.46 -5.15
CA SER A 242 -11.50 -9.63 -5.18
C SER A 242 -11.78 -10.61 -4.04
N VAL A 243 -12.02 -10.10 -2.81
CA VAL A 243 -12.33 -10.93 -1.64
C VAL A 243 -13.70 -11.58 -1.77
N VAL A 244 -14.72 -10.83 -2.22
CA VAL A 244 -16.06 -11.37 -2.46
C VAL A 244 -16.03 -12.47 -3.51
N ALA A 245 -15.35 -12.24 -4.64
CA ALA A 245 -15.20 -13.24 -5.70
C ALA A 245 -14.52 -14.52 -5.19
N TYR A 246 -13.46 -14.38 -4.38
CA TYR A 246 -12.78 -15.52 -3.75
C TYR A 246 -13.70 -16.30 -2.81
N ASN A 247 -14.40 -15.61 -1.91
CA ASN A 247 -15.32 -16.24 -0.97
C ASN A 247 -16.48 -16.94 -1.69
N LEU A 248 -17.05 -16.33 -2.75
CA LEU A 248 -18.12 -16.94 -3.55
C LEU A 248 -17.65 -18.21 -4.27
N ALA A 249 -16.45 -18.19 -4.86
CA ALA A 249 -15.88 -19.38 -5.47
C ALA A 249 -15.65 -20.49 -4.43
N LEU A 250 -15.20 -20.13 -3.23
CA LEU A 250 -15.04 -21.10 -2.14
C LEU A 250 -16.39 -21.67 -1.70
N PHE A 251 -17.43 -20.85 -1.55
CA PHE A 251 -18.80 -21.31 -1.27
C PHE A 251 -19.32 -22.29 -2.32
N ALA A 252 -19.12 -22.00 -3.60
CA ALA A 252 -19.56 -22.88 -4.68
C ALA A 252 -18.86 -24.25 -4.67
N HIS A 253 -17.67 -24.36 -4.07
CA HIS A 253 -16.92 -25.60 -3.92
C HIS A 253 -17.17 -26.33 -2.59
N LEU A 254 -17.79 -25.66 -1.61
CA LEU A 254 -18.25 -26.30 -0.40
C LEU A 254 -19.56 -27.02 -0.73
N SER A 255 -19.51 -28.31 -1.05
CA SER A 255 -20.70 -29.14 -1.17
C SER A 255 -21.57 -28.97 0.09
N PRO A 256 -22.90 -28.80 -0.04
CA PRO A 256 -23.77 -28.85 1.13
C PRO A 256 -23.63 -30.24 1.75
N THR A 257 -23.07 -30.29 2.95
CA THR A 257 -23.11 -31.48 3.84
C THR A 257 -24.50 -31.68 4.38
#